data_AF-A0A382QKT0-F1
#
_entry.id   AF-A0A382QKT0-F1
#
_cell.length_a   1.000
_cell.length_b   1.000
_cell.length_c   1.000
_cell.angle_alpha   90.00
_cell.angle_beta   90.00
_cell.angle_gamma   90.00
#
_symmetry.space_group_name_H-M   'P 1'
#
loop_
_entity.id
_entity.type
_entity.pdbx_description
1 polymer ?
#
loop_
_entity_poly.entity_id
_entity_poly.type
_entity_poly.pdbx_seq_one_letter_code
_entity_poly.pdbx_strand_id
1 'polypeptide(L)'
;TLPSGQNLGEIEDIEYFRKKLYQSLNVPISRIEGTEQTAFNLGRTSEINRDEIKFAKYIQRLRNRFSSLFTDLLRIQLILKGIIKDDDWEEIKDGVDFVWTKDSHYVELKENEIYRERFEIMQNMEEYIGKYVSNEWVRRNILRQTDADIREIDKQIDREKEDDEEFPGGDGDEENEN
;
A
#
# COMPACT_ATOMS: atom_id res chain seq x y z
N THR A 1 -59.14 -4.29 -26.41
CA THR A 1 -57.94 -3.43 -26.36
C THR A 1 -56.74 -4.30 -26.65
N LEU A 2 -55.78 -3.86 -27.49
CA LEU A 2 -54.56 -4.64 -27.71
C LEU A 2 -53.75 -4.69 -26.40
N PRO A 3 -53.10 -5.83 -26.09
CA PRO A 3 -52.37 -5.98 -24.83
C PRO A 3 -51.21 -4.98 -24.80
N SER A 4 -51.05 -4.32 -23.64
CA SER A 4 -49.94 -3.39 -23.39
C SER A 4 -48.63 -4.15 -23.50
N GLY A 5 -47.65 -3.55 -24.19
CA GLY A 5 -46.35 -4.15 -24.49
C GLY A 5 -45.70 -4.73 -23.25
N GLN A 6 -45.32 -6.01 -23.33
CA GLN A 6 -44.48 -6.67 -22.34
C GLN A 6 -43.05 -6.11 -22.44
N ASN A 7 -42.83 -4.90 -21.92
CA ASN A 7 -41.51 -4.26 -21.84
C ASN A 7 -40.68 -4.80 -20.66
N LEU A 8 -40.74 -6.10 -20.39
CA LEU A 8 -39.93 -6.73 -19.34
C LEU A 8 -38.64 -7.38 -19.88
N GLY A 9 -38.52 -7.60 -21.20
CA GLY A 9 -37.30 -8.13 -21.82
C GLY A 9 -36.26 -7.08 -22.23
N GLU A 10 -36.64 -5.80 -22.33
CA GLU A 10 -35.75 -4.73 -22.81
C GLU A 10 -34.74 -4.24 -21.76
N ILE A 11 -35.04 -4.41 -20.47
CA ILE A 11 -34.15 -3.96 -19.39
C ILE A 11 -32.91 -4.86 -19.29
N GLU A 12 -33.05 -6.17 -19.50
CA GLU A 12 -31.93 -7.13 -19.42
C GLU A 12 -30.87 -6.84 -20.49
N ASP A 13 -31.28 -6.54 -21.73
CA ASP A 13 -30.36 -6.19 -22.81
C ASP A 13 -29.60 -4.89 -22.50
N ILE A 14 -30.29 -3.87 -21.98
CA ILE A 14 -29.68 -2.60 -21.57
C ILE A 14 -28.65 -2.82 -20.46
N GLU A 15 -28.98 -3.64 -19.45
CA GLU A 15 -28.04 -3.98 -18.39
C GLU A 15 -26.83 -4.76 -18.90
N TYR A 16 -27.03 -5.66 -19.87
CA TYR A 16 -25.94 -6.39 -20.52
C TYR A 16 -24.96 -5.44 -21.22
N PHE A 17 -25.47 -4.51 -22.05
CA PHE A 17 -24.62 -3.52 -22.74
C PHE A 17 -23.94 -2.57 -21.76
N ARG A 18 -24.64 -2.13 -20.70
CA ARG A 18 -24.06 -1.32 -19.63
C ARG A 18 -22.88 -2.03 -18.97
N LYS A 19 -23.04 -3.31 -18.61
CA LYS A 19 -21.97 -4.12 -18.00
C LYS A 19 -20.77 -4.29 -18.94
N LYS A 20 -21.02 -4.54 -20.24
CA LYS A 20 -19.95 -4.66 -21.25
C LYS A 20 -19.22 -3.34 -21.48
N LEU A 21 -19.93 -2.22 -21.51
CA LEU A 21 -19.34 -0.89 -21.59
C LEU A 21 -18.41 -0.65 -20.40
N TYR A 22 -18.88 -0.91 -19.18
CA TYR A 22 -18.08 -0.72 -17.98
C TYR A 22 -16.84 -1.61 -17.90
N GLN A 23 -16.93 -2.87 -18.35
CA GLN A 23 -15.78 -3.76 -18.50
C GLN A 23 -14.74 -3.20 -19.49
N SER A 24 -15.16 -2.46 -20.52
CA SER A 24 -14.26 -1.89 -21.52
C SER A 24 -13.46 -0.67 -21.02
N LEU A 25 -13.90 -0.02 -19.93
CA LEU A 25 -13.28 1.20 -19.41
C LEU A 25 -12.01 0.95 -18.57
N ASN A 26 -11.58 -0.31 -18.41
CA ASN A 26 -10.45 -0.70 -17.55
C ASN A 26 -10.58 -0.23 -16.08
N VAL A 27 -11.81 0.06 -15.63
CA VAL A 27 -12.13 0.43 -14.25
C VAL A 27 -12.66 -0.83 -13.54
N PRO A 28 -12.31 -1.09 -12.27
CA PRO A 28 -12.83 -2.23 -11.53
C PRO A 28 -14.35 -2.21 -11.47
N ILE A 29 -14.98 -3.37 -11.72
CA ILE A 29 -16.44 -3.53 -11.68
C ILE A 29 -16.98 -3.16 -10.29
N SER A 30 -16.22 -3.45 -9.23
CA SER A 30 -16.52 -3.07 -7.85
C SER A 30 -16.69 -1.57 -7.64
N ARG A 31 -16.06 -0.72 -8.47
CA ARG A 31 -16.19 0.74 -8.42
C ARG A 31 -17.45 1.24 -9.13
N ILE A 32 -18.09 0.40 -9.95
CA ILE A 32 -19.14 0.80 -10.89
C ILE A 32 -20.50 0.22 -10.49
N GLU A 33 -20.57 -1.07 -10.19
CA GLU A 33 -21.80 -1.76 -9.76
C GLU A 33 -22.08 -1.51 -8.26
N GLY A 34 -21.76 -0.30 -7.77
CA GLY A 34 -21.62 0.06 -6.36
C GLY A 34 -22.52 -0.74 -5.42
N THR A 35 -21.91 -1.56 -4.56
CA THR A 35 -22.52 -2.04 -3.30
C THR A 35 -23.87 -2.78 -3.36
N GLU A 36 -24.43 -3.15 -4.51
CA GLU A 36 -25.74 -3.84 -4.55
C GLU A 36 -25.66 -5.37 -4.55
N GLN A 37 -24.48 -5.97 -4.80
CA GLN A 37 -24.30 -7.43 -4.73
C GLN A 37 -23.28 -7.91 -3.70
N THR A 38 -22.56 -7.00 -3.06
CA THR A 38 -21.69 -7.33 -1.93
C THR A 38 -22.39 -6.91 -0.66
N ALA A 39 -23.34 -7.75 -0.21
CA ALA A 39 -23.90 -7.66 1.11
C ALA A 39 -22.75 -7.62 2.13
N PHE A 40 -22.46 -6.41 2.63
CA PHE A 40 -21.98 -6.10 3.96
C PHE A 40 -21.13 -7.21 4.66
N ASN A 41 -19.99 -7.57 4.08
CA ASN A 41 -18.94 -8.29 4.81
C ASN A 41 -18.01 -7.27 5.47
N LEU A 42 -18.55 -6.47 6.39
CA LEU A 42 -17.82 -5.42 7.14
C LEU A 42 -16.78 -6.00 8.12
N GLY A 43 -16.62 -7.32 8.22
CA GLY A 43 -15.77 -7.97 9.22
C GLY A 43 -14.40 -8.44 8.73
N ARG A 44 -14.11 -8.42 7.42
CA ARG A 44 -12.80 -8.81 6.88
C ARG A 44 -12.38 -7.86 5.77
N THR A 45 -11.42 -7.00 6.07
CA THR A 45 -10.68 -6.11 5.16
C THR A 45 -9.91 -6.86 4.05
N SER A 46 -10.07 -8.18 3.93
CA SER A 46 -9.25 -9.06 3.09
C SER A 46 -9.63 -9.09 1.60
N GLU A 47 -10.56 -8.25 1.14
CA GLU A 47 -10.76 -8.05 -0.30
C GLU A 47 -9.94 -6.86 -0.79
N ILE A 48 -8.61 -6.95 -0.65
CA ILE A 48 -7.74 -6.38 -1.69
C ILE A 48 -8.06 -7.17 -2.96
N ASN A 49 -9.12 -6.76 -3.65
CA ASN A 49 -9.58 -7.45 -4.84
C ASN A 49 -8.41 -7.43 -5.84
N ARG A 50 -8.09 -8.58 -6.42
CA ARG A 50 -7.11 -8.73 -7.51
C ARG A 50 -7.29 -7.65 -8.58
N ASP A 51 -8.53 -7.22 -8.79
CA ASP A 51 -8.88 -6.17 -9.75
C ASP A 51 -8.44 -4.77 -9.32
N GLU A 52 -8.42 -4.45 -8.02
CA GLU A 52 -7.85 -3.19 -7.50
C GLU A 52 -6.32 -3.18 -7.68
N ILE A 53 -5.64 -4.32 -7.48
CA ILE A 53 -4.19 -4.43 -7.76
C ILE A 53 -3.90 -4.22 -9.26
N LYS A 54 -4.72 -4.81 -10.15
CA LYS A 54 -4.59 -4.61 -11.60
C LYS A 54 -4.82 -3.13 -11.97
N PHE A 55 -5.81 -2.49 -11.37
CA PHE A 55 -6.10 -1.08 -11.58
C PHE A 55 -4.96 -0.18 -11.09
N ALA A 56 -4.43 -0.42 -9.89
CA ALA A 56 -3.25 0.29 -9.39
C ALA A 56 -2.06 0.16 -10.35
N LYS A 57 -1.78 -1.04 -10.88
CA LYS A 57 -0.75 -1.26 -11.90
C LYS A 57 -1.06 -0.52 -13.21
N TYR A 58 -2.33 -0.46 -13.61
CA TYR A 58 -2.76 0.30 -14.79
C TYR A 58 -2.53 1.81 -14.62
N ILE A 59 -2.94 2.38 -13.49
CA ILE A 59 -2.68 3.78 -13.15
C ILE A 59 -1.18 4.06 -13.07
N GLN A 60 -0.38 3.16 -12.50
CA GLN A 60 1.07 3.32 -12.47
C GLN A 60 1.69 3.38 -13.88
N ARG A 61 1.22 2.53 -14.82
CA ARG A 61 1.68 2.60 -16.21
C ARG A 61 1.30 3.93 -16.89
N LEU A 62 0.09 4.44 -16.64
CA LEU A 62 -0.33 5.76 -17.13
C LEU A 62 0.56 6.87 -16.58
N ARG A 63 0.85 6.84 -15.27
CA ARG A 63 1.75 7.78 -14.60
C ARG A 63 3.16 7.74 -15.18
N ASN A 64 3.73 6.55 -15.41
CA ASN A 64 5.05 6.41 -16.02
C ASN A 64 5.07 7.00 -17.44
N ARG A 65 4.05 6.72 -18.26
CA ARG A 65 3.93 7.29 -19.60
C ARG A 65 3.76 8.81 -19.57
N PHE A 66 3.04 9.34 -18.58
CA PHE A 66 2.88 10.77 -18.41
C PHE A 66 4.14 11.44 -17.87
N SER A 67 4.96 10.71 -17.10
CA SER A 67 6.21 11.23 -16.53
C SER A 67 7.23 11.60 -17.62
N SER A 68 7.23 10.92 -18.77
CA SER A 68 8.11 11.29 -19.89
C SER A 68 7.86 12.71 -20.38
N LEU A 69 6.61 13.20 -20.31
CA LEU A 69 6.30 14.59 -20.67
C LEU A 69 6.98 15.57 -19.71
N PHE A 70 7.04 15.25 -18.41
CA PHE A 70 7.76 16.07 -17.45
C PHE A 70 9.27 16.00 -17.64
N THR A 71 9.81 14.83 -17.97
CA THR A 71 11.22 14.65 -18.34
C THR A 71 11.61 15.57 -19.50
N ASP A 72 10.81 15.60 -20.56
CA ASP A 72 11.06 16.44 -21.74
C ASP A 72 10.96 17.93 -21.42
N LEU A 73 9.93 18.34 -20.67
CA LEU A 73 9.77 19.72 -20.23
C LEU A 73 10.92 20.18 -19.34
N LEU A 74 11.39 19.32 -18.44
CA LEU A 74 12.51 19.60 -17.57
C LEU A 74 13.80 19.82 -18.38
N ARG A 75 14.11 18.93 -19.33
CA ARG A 75 15.25 19.10 -20.25
C ARG A 75 15.22 20.45 -20.94
N ILE A 76 14.11 20.75 -21.63
CA ILE A 76 13.96 21.99 -22.41
C ILE A 76 14.16 23.20 -21.49
N GLN A 77 13.54 23.19 -20.30
CA GLN A 77 13.62 24.32 -19.38
C GLN A 77 15.04 24.53 -18.80
N LEU A 78 15.76 23.45 -18.50
CA LEU A 78 17.13 23.53 -17.99
C LEU A 78 18.11 24.08 -19.04
N ILE A 79 17.95 23.67 -20.31
CA ILE A 79 18.74 24.17 -21.44
C ILE A 79 18.41 25.64 -21.72
N LEU A 80 17.13 26.01 -21.77
CA LEU A 80 16.70 27.39 -22.03
C LEU A 80 17.17 28.37 -20.95
N LYS A 81 17.26 27.91 -19.69
CA LYS A 81 17.81 28.70 -18.58
C LYS A 81 19.34 28.72 -18.54
N GLY A 82 20.01 27.93 -19.39
CA GLY A 82 21.46 27.82 -19.41
C GLY A 82 22.06 27.15 -18.16
N ILE A 83 21.28 26.30 -17.47
CA ILE A 83 21.74 25.58 -16.27
C ILE A 83 22.62 24.40 -16.68
N ILE A 84 22.24 23.69 -17.75
CA ILE A 84 22.96 22.55 -18.32
C ILE A 84 23.12 22.74 -19.84
N LYS A 85 24.09 22.03 -20.44
CA LYS A 85 24.15 21.84 -21.89
C LYS A 85 23.32 20.62 -22.30
N ASP A 86 23.05 20.50 -23.60
CA ASP A 86 22.28 19.37 -24.12
C ASP A 86 22.98 18.02 -23.89
N ASP A 87 24.31 17.99 -24.02
CA ASP A 87 25.12 16.79 -23.81
C ASP A 87 25.07 16.28 -22.37
N ASP A 88 24.95 17.19 -21.39
CA ASP A 88 24.91 16.86 -19.96
C ASP A 88 23.61 16.13 -19.58
N TRP A 89 22.54 16.27 -20.39
CA TRP A 89 21.24 15.68 -20.10
C TRP A 89 21.28 14.14 -20.09
N GLU A 90 22.11 13.54 -20.94
CA GLU A 90 22.22 12.09 -21.05
C GLU A 90 22.73 11.43 -19.76
N GLU A 91 23.55 12.14 -18.97
CA GLU A 91 24.04 11.68 -17.67
C GLU A 91 23.02 11.93 -16.54
N ILE A 92 22.20 12.97 -16.66
CA ILE A 92 21.26 13.41 -15.62
C ILE A 92 19.95 12.62 -15.68
N LYS A 93 19.45 12.33 -16.89
CA LYS A 93 18.08 11.82 -17.10
C LYS A 93 17.78 10.54 -16.31
N ASP A 94 18.76 9.66 -16.13
CA ASP A 94 18.60 8.38 -15.44
C ASP A 94 18.58 8.53 -13.90
N GLY A 95 19.00 9.69 -13.38
CA GLY A 95 18.90 10.05 -11.96
C GLY A 95 17.60 10.76 -11.58
N VAL A 96 16.70 10.99 -12.53
CA VAL A 96 15.45 11.73 -12.30
C VAL A 96 14.26 10.77 -12.22
N ASP A 97 13.76 10.59 -11.00
CA ASP A 97 12.55 9.81 -10.74
C ASP A 97 11.37 10.70 -10.33
N PHE A 98 10.21 10.44 -10.94
CA PHE A 98 8.96 11.14 -10.58
C PHE A 98 8.17 10.32 -9.56
N VAL A 99 8.11 10.83 -8.33
CA VAL A 99 7.31 10.23 -7.26
C VAL A 99 5.90 10.82 -7.27
N TRP A 100 4.91 9.96 -7.51
CA TRP A 100 3.50 10.33 -7.53
C TRP A 100 2.87 10.14 -6.16
N THR A 101 2.13 11.15 -5.69
CA THR A 101 1.36 11.05 -4.45
C THR A 101 0.35 9.90 -4.53
N LYS A 102 0.26 9.13 -3.45
CA LYS A 102 -0.69 8.03 -3.26
C LYS A 102 -1.63 8.42 -2.12
N ASP A 103 -2.86 7.92 -2.18
CA ASP A 103 -3.80 8.03 -1.07
C ASP A 103 -3.25 7.27 0.15
N SER A 104 -3.10 7.95 1.28
CA SER A 104 -2.47 7.41 2.48
C SER A 104 -3.31 6.33 3.15
N HIS A 105 -4.64 6.45 3.12
CA HIS A 105 -5.53 5.61 3.91
C HIS A 105 -5.52 4.14 3.45
N TYR A 106 -5.52 3.89 2.13
CA TYR A 106 -5.49 2.52 1.61
C TYR A 106 -4.13 1.86 1.77
N VAL A 107 -3.04 2.64 1.66
CA VAL A 107 -1.68 2.14 1.87
C VAL A 107 -1.51 1.72 3.34
N GLU A 108 -1.94 2.57 4.26
CA GLU A 108 -1.86 2.30 5.70
C GLU A 108 -2.69 1.09 6.11
N LEU A 109 -3.95 0.98 5.64
CA LEU A 109 -4.78 -0.20 5.91
C LEU A 109 -4.13 -1.50 5.43
N LYS A 110 -3.52 -1.48 4.24
CA LYS A 110 -2.80 -2.63 3.70
C LYS A 110 -1.55 -2.98 4.51
N GLU A 111 -0.79 -1.98 4.93
CA GLU A 111 0.40 -2.19 5.76
C GLU A 111 0.01 -2.77 7.12
N ASN A 112 -1.02 -2.25 7.76
CA ASN A 112 -1.55 -2.77 9.02
C ASN A 112 -2.01 -4.22 8.91
N GLU A 113 -2.66 -4.60 7.81
CA GLU A 113 -3.04 -6.00 7.55
C GLU A 113 -1.82 -6.91 7.40
N ILE A 114 -0.82 -6.48 6.61
CA ILE A 114 0.43 -7.22 6.43
C ILE A 114 1.16 -7.39 7.77
N TYR A 115 1.21 -6.35 8.60
CA TYR A 115 1.83 -6.43 9.91
C TYR A 115 1.09 -7.41 10.81
N ARG A 116 -0.24 -7.35 10.86
CA ARG A 116 -1.05 -8.29 11.65
C ARG A 116 -0.76 -9.74 11.26
N GLU A 117 -0.74 -10.06 9.97
CA GLU A 117 -0.41 -11.41 9.48
C GLU A 117 1.02 -11.83 9.84
N ARG A 118 2.00 -10.93 9.71
CA ARG A 118 3.39 -11.21 10.07
C ARG A 118 3.55 -11.48 11.56
N PHE A 119 2.88 -10.71 12.42
CA PHE A 119 2.91 -10.91 13.86
C PHE A 119 2.18 -12.19 14.28
N GLU A 120 1.07 -12.53 13.63
CA GLU A 120 0.37 -13.80 13.85
C GLU A 120 1.26 -15.00 13.49
N ILE A 121 1.98 -14.93 12.36
CA ILE A 121 2.97 -15.96 11.99
C ILE A 121 4.09 -16.04 13.03
N MET A 122 4.62 -14.90 13.46
CA MET A 122 5.69 -14.82 14.46
C MET A 122 5.26 -15.47 15.79
N GLN A 123 4.06 -15.17 16.27
CA GLN A 123 3.51 -15.74 17.50
C GLN A 123 3.41 -17.28 17.41
N ASN A 124 2.92 -17.79 16.28
CA ASN A 124 2.86 -19.24 16.05
C ASN A 124 4.24 -19.90 15.91
N MET A 125 5.27 -19.12 15.58
CA MET A 125 6.63 -19.61 15.37
C MET A 125 7.51 -19.56 16.62
N GLU A 126 7.10 -18.84 17.67
CA GLU A 126 7.91 -18.53 18.85
C GLU A 126 8.57 -19.77 19.48
N GLU A 127 7.82 -20.86 19.61
CA GLU A 127 8.30 -22.12 20.21
C GLU A 127 9.43 -22.82 19.42
N TYR A 128 9.57 -22.48 18.14
CA TYR A 128 10.55 -23.03 17.21
C TYR A 128 11.77 -22.11 17.02
N ILE A 129 11.68 -20.86 17.47
CA ILE A 129 12.79 -19.92 17.44
C ILE A 129 13.90 -20.42 18.38
N GLY A 130 15.13 -20.46 17.88
CA GLY A 130 16.30 -21.01 18.58
C GLY A 130 16.42 -22.54 18.51
N LYS A 131 15.36 -23.26 18.07
CA LYS A 131 15.41 -24.72 17.86
C LYS A 131 15.58 -25.09 16.38
N TYR A 132 14.74 -24.49 15.52
CA TYR A 132 14.70 -24.82 14.08
C TYR A 132 14.95 -23.59 13.20
N VAL A 133 14.68 -22.39 13.69
CA VAL A 133 14.91 -21.13 12.98
C VAL A 133 15.60 -20.12 13.90
N SER A 134 16.49 -19.29 13.34
CA SER A 134 17.14 -18.22 14.10
C SER A 134 16.29 -16.96 14.16
N ASN A 135 16.52 -16.11 15.17
CA ASN A 135 15.89 -14.79 15.28
C ASN A 135 16.12 -13.94 14.02
N GLU A 136 17.35 -13.95 13.51
CA GLU A 136 17.70 -13.23 12.29
C GLU A 136 16.91 -13.75 11.07
N TRP A 137 16.75 -15.06 10.96
CA TRP A 137 15.98 -15.66 9.86
C TRP A 137 14.51 -15.20 9.90
N VAL A 138 13.90 -15.15 11.09
CA VAL A 138 12.52 -14.66 11.26
C VAL A 138 12.41 -13.18 10.89
N ARG A 139 13.33 -12.34 11.36
CA ARG A 139 13.35 -10.89 11.05
C ARG A 139 13.45 -10.62 9.55
N ARG A 140 14.32 -11.35 8.83
CA ARG A 140 14.50 -11.19 7.38
C ARG A 140 13.36 -11.78 6.55
N ASN A 141 12.87 -12.97 6.90
CA ASN A 141 11.96 -13.73 6.03
C ASN A 141 10.49 -13.50 6.35
N ILE A 142 10.14 -13.38 7.63
CA ILE A 142 8.77 -13.17 8.08
C ILE A 142 8.50 -11.67 8.19
N LEU A 143 9.30 -10.95 8.99
CA LEU A 143 9.10 -9.52 9.22
C LEU A 143 9.55 -8.64 8.05
N ARG A 144 10.35 -9.18 7.11
CA ARG A 144 10.89 -8.48 5.93
C ARG A 144 11.71 -7.23 6.27
N GLN A 145 12.40 -7.26 7.41
CA GLN A 145 13.29 -6.19 7.83
C GLN A 145 14.58 -6.21 7.00
N THR A 146 15.05 -5.02 6.60
CA THR A 146 16.35 -4.84 5.96
C THR A 146 17.49 -4.84 6.99
N ASP A 147 18.73 -4.91 6.51
CA ASP A 147 19.93 -4.78 7.37
C ASP A 147 20.02 -3.43 8.08
N ALA A 148 19.48 -2.38 7.46
CA ALA A 148 19.39 -1.07 8.09
C ALA A 148 18.36 -1.10 9.22
N ASP A 149 17.16 -1.61 8.94
CA ASP A 149 16.07 -1.70 9.92
C ASP A 149 16.47 -2.53 11.13
N ILE A 150 17.12 -3.68 10.93
CA ILE A 150 17.57 -4.56 12.01
C ILE A 150 18.52 -3.82 12.96
N ARG A 151 19.54 -3.14 12.40
CA ARG A 151 20.53 -2.40 13.20
C ARG A 151 19.92 -1.22 13.94
N GLU A 152 18.98 -0.53 13.30
CA GLU A 152 18.31 0.61 13.90
C GLU A 152 17.38 0.18 15.04
N ILE A 153 16.60 -0.88 14.83
CA ILE A 153 15.73 -1.46 15.85
C ILE A 153 16.56 -1.99 17.03
N ASP A 154 17.67 -2.67 16.79
CA ASP A 154 18.52 -3.19 17.87
C ASP A 154 19.09 -2.04 18.71
N LYS A 155 19.50 -0.95 18.06
CA LYS A 155 19.95 0.27 18.74
C LYS A 155 18.83 0.95 19.54
N GLN A 156 17.59 0.92 19.05
CA GLN A 156 16.44 1.46 19.76
C GLN A 156 16.14 0.62 21.01
N ILE A 157 16.11 -0.71 20.86
CA ILE A 157 15.89 -1.65 21.97
C ILE A 157 16.97 -1.52 23.05
N ASP A 158 18.24 -1.36 22.65
CA ASP A 158 19.32 -1.20 23.62
C ASP A 158 19.22 0.13 24.39
N ARG A 159 18.78 1.22 23.74
CA ARG A 159 18.47 2.48 24.42
C ARG A 159 17.29 2.35 25.37
N GLU A 160 16.22 1.67 24.96
CA GLU A 160 15.04 1.44 25.81
C GLU A 160 15.41 0.66 27.08
N LYS A 161 16.32 -0.31 26.99
CA LYS A 161 16.85 -1.02 28.18
C LYS A 161 17.68 -0.11 29.08
N GLU A 162 18.54 0.73 28.51
CA GLU A 162 19.35 1.69 29.27
C GLU A 162 18.45 2.70 30.00
N ASP A 163 17.40 3.21 29.34
CA ASP A 163 16.42 4.13 29.92
C ASP A 163 15.59 3.46 31.03
N ASP A 164 15.18 2.20 30.84
CA ASP A 164 14.48 1.41 31.86
C ASP A 164 15.38 1.09 33.07
N GLU A 165 16.68 0.89 32.85
CA GLU A 165 17.68 0.67 33.92
C GLU A 165 18.05 1.97 34.67
N GLU A 166 17.96 3.15 34.02
CA GLU A 166 18.19 4.46 34.66
C GLU A 166 17.01 4.94 35.52
N PHE A 167 15.79 4.43 35.30
CA PHE A 167 14.61 4.74 36.12
C PHE A 167 14.02 3.50 36.84
N PRO A 168 14.76 2.85 37.76
CA PRO A 168 14.22 1.77 38.56
C PRO A 168 13.42 2.37 39.73
N GLY A 169 12.13 2.62 39.53
CA GLY A 169 11.20 2.94 40.61
C GLY A 169 10.71 4.39 40.64
N GLY A 170 9.63 4.64 39.91
CA GLY A 170 8.67 5.70 40.19
C GLY A 170 7.49 5.20 41.04
N ASP A 171 7.68 4.16 41.86
CA ASP A 171 6.77 3.87 42.97
C ASP A 171 7.23 4.74 44.14
N GLY A 172 6.72 5.98 44.15
CA GLY A 172 6.76 6.82 45.34
C GLY A 172 5.79 6.24 46.36
N ASP A 173 6.35 5.59 47.37
CA ASP A 173 5.70 5.31 48.64
C ASP A 173 4.93 6.56 49.14
N GLU A 174 3.60 6.55 49.04
CA GLU A 174 2.75 7.30 49.95
C GLU A 174 2.35 6.37 51.11
N GLU A 175 3.34 5.93 51.87
CA GLU A 175 3.15 5.79 53.31
C GLU A 175 3.10 7.21 53.90
N ASN A 176 1.90 7.68 54.23
CA ASN A 176 1.74 8.63 55.33
C ASN A 176 0.59 8.15 56.21
N GLU A 177 0.96 7.46 57.28
CA GLU A 177 0.20 7.41 58.51
C GLU A 177 -0.05 8.83 59.04
N ASN A 178 -1.31 9.26 59.06
CA ASN A 178 -2.01 9.81 60.24
C ASN A 178 -3.47 10.17 59.91
#